data_AF-A0A964A578-F1
#
_entry.id   AF-A0A964A578-F1
#
_cell.length_a   1.000
_cell.length_b   1.000
_cell.length_c   1.000
_cell.angle_alpha   90.00
_cell.angle_beta   90.00
_cell.angle_gamma   90.00
#
_symmetry.space_group_name_H-M   'P 1'
#
loop_
_entity.id
_entity.type
_entity.pdbx_description
1 polymer ?
#
loop_
_entity_poly.entity_id
_entity_poly.type
_entity_poly.pdbx_seq_one_letter_code
_entity_poly.pdbx_strand_id
1 'polypeptide(L)'
;MRYINKQRFVKASQTIVEQTGGTDPGGGTGGSEIQLTNRSAQILESGDVVIIEKNNPLSVTTTNLYYSEDVIGVVKTGGGIGQLVTIQTSGIADIKMTVFPVNIGDNIYTGDVHGRGYASSSSWPGTFAKALESKPNAILGTVKALLSGGVPEVY
;
A
#
# COMPACT_ATOMS: atom_id res chain seq x y z
N MET A 1 -21.54 18.25 -57.60
CA MET A 1 -22.04 17.81 -56.28
C MET A 1 -20.85 17.37 -55.43
N ARG A 2 -20.60 18.02 -54.29
CA ARG A 2 -19.51 17.66 -53.36
C ARG A 2 -20.09 16.85 -52.21
N TYR A 3 -19.61 15.62 -52.00
CA TYR A 3 -20.03 14.76 -50.89
C TYR A 3 -19.17 15.04 -49.66
N ILE A 4 -19.80 15.47 -48.56
CA ILE A 4 -19.15 15.64 -47.26
C ILE A 4 -19.24 14.29 -46.52
N ASN A 5 -18.08 13.71 -46.23
CA ASN A 5 -17.96 12.46 -45.48
C ASN A 5 -18.17 12.77 -43.98
N LYS A 6 -19.34 12.44 -43.43
CA LYS A 6 -19.60 12.60 -41.99
C LYS A 6 -18.97 11.44 -41.23
N GLN A 7 -17.76 11.64 -40.69
CA GLN A 7 -17.19 10.70 -39.71
C GLN A 7 -18.13 10.57 -38.51
N ARG A 8 -18.62 9.36 -38.25
CA ARG A 8 -19.41 9.05 -37.05
C ARG A 8 -18.43 8.87 -35.90
N PHE A 9 -18.51 9.74 -34.90
CA PHE A 9 -17.81 9.54 -33.63
C PHE A 9 -18.40 8.29 -32.95
N VAL A 10 -17.60 7.23 -32.84
CA VAL A 10 -17.95 6.04 -32.06
C VAL A 10 -17.71 6.39 -30.60
N LYS A 11 -18.79 6.45 -29.82
CA LYS A 11 -18.74 6.59 -28.35
C LYS A 11 -18.11 5.30 -27.80
N ALA A 12 -16.92 5.38 -27.23
CA ALA A 12 -16.35 4.26 -26.49
C ALA A 12 -17.27 3.98 -25.29
N SER A 13 -17.94 2.83 -25.29
CA SER A 13 -18.63 2.35 -24.10
C SER A 13 -17.58 2.05 -23.04
N GLN A 14 -17.48 2.91 -22.02
CA GLN A 14 -16.86 2.51 -20.77
C GLN A 14 -17.72 1.39 -20.19
N THR A 15 -17.21 0.18 -20.24
CA THR A 15 -17.79 -0.93 -19.50
C THR A 15 -17.31 -0.74 -18.06
N ILE A 16 -18.15 -0.15 -17.22
CA ILE A 16 -17.95 -0.20 -15.77
C ILE A 16 -18.30 -1.63 -15.39
N VAL A 17 -17.28 -2.44 -15.15
CA VAL A 17 -17.47 -3.73 -14.50
C VAL A 17 -17.70 -3.40 -13.02
N GLU A 18 -18.96 -3.39 -12.59
CA GLU A 18 -19.26 -3.51 -11.17
C GLU A 18 -18.73 -4.87 -10.70
N GLN A 19 -17.61 -4.86 -9.98
CA GLN A 19 -17.10 -6.05 -9.31
C GLN A 19 -18.05 -6.38 -8.16
N THR A 20 -19.08 -7.17 -8.44
CA THR A 20 -19.89 -7.84 -7.43
C THR A 20 -18.99 -8.68 -6.52
N GLY A 21 -19.14 -8.45 -5.21
CA GLY A 21 -18.22 -8.86 -4.16
C GLY A 21 -17.79 -10.32 -4.23
N GLY A 22 -16.48 -10.53 -4.35
CA GLY A 22 -15.82 -11.76 -3.95
C GLY A 22 -15.54 -11.73 -2.46
N THR A 23 -15.94 -12.76 -1.74
CA THR A 23 -15.56 -13.01 -0.35
C THR A 23 -14.06 -13.32 -0.29
N ASP A 24 -13.27 -12.31 0.08
CA ASP A 24 -11.82 -12.41 0.21
C ASP A 24 -11.45 -12.89 1.63
N PRO A 25 -10.79 -14.06 1.79
CA PRO A 25 -10.31 -14.52 3.08
C PRO A 25 -9.07 -13.70 3.48
N GLY A 26 -9.32 -12.50 4.02
CA GLY A 26 -8.27 -11.58 4.48
C GLY A 26 -8.41 -10.14 4.00
N GLY A 27 -9.49 -9.79 3.29
CA GLY A 27 -9.63 -8.45 2.72
C GLY A 27 -9.85 -7.35 3.75
N GLY A 28 -8.89 -6.46 3.90
CA GLY A 28 -9.10 -5.13 4.49
C GLY A 28 -10.25 -4.41 3.78
N THR A 29 -11.38 -4.26 4.45
CA THR A 29 -12.57 -3.59 3.89
C THR A 29 -12.42 -2.07 3.96
N GLY A 30 -12.50 -1.39 2.81
CA GLY A 30 -12.83 0.05 2.73
C GLY A 30 -11.69 1.06 2.60
N GLY A 31 -10.62 0.75 1.86
CA GLY A 31 -9.50 1.66 1.62
C GLY A 31 -9.41 2.22 0.19
N SER A 32 -8.77 3.38 0.03
CA SER A 32 -8.33 3.89 -1.27
C SER A 32 -7.14 3.08 -1.76
N GLU A 33 -7.05 2.90 -3.08
CA GLU A 33 -6.01 2.10 -3.73
C GLU A 33 -5.35 2.88 -4.87
N ILE A 34 -4.07 2.57 -5.11
CA ILE A 34 -3.30 3.10 -6.22
C ILE A 34 -2.44 1.99 -6.83
N GLN A 35 -2.21 2.06 -8.14
CA GLN A 35 -1.26 1.19 -8.83
C GLN A 35 0.03 1.93 -9.15
N LEU A 36 1.15 1.36 -8.73
CA LEU A 36 2.50 1.92 -8.96
C LEU A 36 3.45 0.81 -9.40
N THR A 37 4.54 1.19 -10.07
CA THR A 37 5.54 0.22 -10.53
C THR A 37 6.43 -0.21 -9.35
N ASN A 38 6.63 -1.52 -9.15
CA ASN A 38 7.60 -2.04 -8.21
C ASN A 38 9.03 -1.78 -8.71
N ARG A 39 9.74 -0.88 -8.05
CA ARG A 39 11.17 -0.61 -8.25
C ARG A 39 12.02 -1.08 -7.08
N SER A 40 11.44 -1.82 -6.15
CA SER A 40 12.24 -2.51 -5.15
C SER A 40 13.12 -3.56 -5.83
N ALA A 41 14.26 -3.88 -5.21
CA ALA A 41 15.17 -4.91 -5.70
C ALA A 41 14.65 -6.34 -5.41
N GLN A 42 13.35 -6.49 -5.11
CA GLN A 42 12.72 -7.75 -4.72
C GLN A 42 11.26 -7.84 -5.19
N ILE A 43 10.68 -9.03 -5.03
CA ILE A 43 9.23 -9.22 -5.20
C ILE A 43 8.53 -8.52 -4.04
N LEU A 44 7.50 -7.75 -4.35
CA LEU A 44 6.60 -7.20 -3.34
C LEU A 44 5.42 -8.15 -3.18
N GLU A 45 5.09 -8.43 -1.94
CA GLU A 45 4.02 -9.32 -1.54
C GLU A 45 2.96 -8.55 -0.74
N SER A 46 1.76 -9.12 -0.61
CA SER A 46 0.71 -8.53 0.22
C SER A 46 1.23 -8.28 1.65
N GLY A 47 0.88 -7.12 2.19
CA GLY A 47 1.26 -6.63 3.50
C GLY A 47 2.61 -5.95 3.60
N ASP A 48 3.37 -5.86 2.51
CA ASP A 48 4.64 -5.13 2.51
C ASP A 48 4.40 -3.61 2.58
N VAL A 49 5.14 -2.92 3.44
CA VAL A 49 5.12 -1.46 3.58
C VAL A 49 5.99 -0.82 2.50
N VAL A 50 5.44 0.13 1.76
CA VAL A 50 6.14 0.76 0.63
C VAL A 50 6.22 2.27 0.74
N ILE A 51 7.30 2.81 0.20
CA ILE A 51 7.57 4.25 0.10
C ILE A 51 7.63 4.66 -1.37
N ILE A 52 7.44 5.96 -1.65
CA ILE A 52 7.67 6.50 -3.00
C ILE A 52 9.15 6.36 -3.38
N GLU A 53 9.41 5.92 -4.61
CA GLU A 53 10.76 5.97 -5.19
C GLU A 53 11.07 7.38 -5.70
N LYS A 54 11.97 8.08 -5.00
CA LYS A 54 12.26 9.50 -5.24
C LYS A 54 12.79 9.81 -6.63
N ASN A 55 13.46 8.85 -7.28
CA ASN A 55 14.08 9.08 -8.58
C ASN A 55 13.20 8.69 -9.76
N ASN A 56 12.06 8.03 -9.52
CA ASN A 56 11.18 7.54 -10.59
C ASN A 56 9.72 7.84 -10.25
N PRO A 57 9.09 8.82 -10.92
CA PRO A 57 7.68 9.10 -10.69
C PRO A 57 6.82 7.85 -10.97
N LEU A 58 5.73 7.70 -10.23
CA LEU A 58 4.78 6.58 -10.34
C LEU A 58 5.37 5.20 -10.00
N SER A 59 6.34 5.16 -9.10
CA SER A 59 6.93 3.91 -8.63
C SER A 59 7.17 3.90 -7.12
N VAL A 60 7.29 2.69 -6.59
CA VAL A 60 7.52 2.44 -5.16
C VAL A 60 8.71 1.54 -4.92
N THR A 61 9.26 1.67 -3.73
CA THR A 61 10.31 0.81 -3.19
C THR A 61 10.05 0.52 -1.72
N THR A 62 10.93 -0.26 -1.09
CA THR A 62 10.88 -0.59 0.34
C THR A 62 12.11 -0.03 1.04
N THR A 63 11.95 0.44 2.28
CA THR A 63 13.07 0.88 3.13
C THR A 63 13.31 -0.11 4.27
N ASN A 64 14.49 -0.05 4.88
CA ASN A 64 14.91 -0.76 6.08
C ASN A 64 15.32 0.22 7.20
N LEU A 65 14.78 1.44 7.17
CA LEU A 65 15.02 2.47 8.19
C LEU A 65 13.80 2.55 9.12
N TYR A 66 14.05 2.76 10.41
CA TYR A 66 13.03 2.87 11.47
C TYR A 66 12.10 4.09 11.39
N TYR A 67 12.09 4.77 10.25
CA TYR A 67 11.32 5.98 10.01
C TYR A 67 11.35 6.32 8.51
N SER A 68 10.20 6.66 7.94
CA SER A 68 10.12 7.30 6.64
C SER A 68 8.82 8.10 6.54
N GLU A 69 8.92 9.35 6.12
CA GLU A 69 7.77 10.19 5.80
C GLU A 69 7.23 9.89 4.39
N ASP A 70 7.98 9.14 3.59
CA ASP A 70 7.66 8.84 2.19
C ASP A 70 6.74 7.62 2.05
N VAL A 71 6.22 7.06 3.15
CA VAL A 71 5.31 5.91 3.13
C VAL A 71 4.03 6.30 2.41
N ILE A 72 3.71 5.56 1.35
CA ILE A 72 2.49 5.76 0.58
C ILE A 72 1.40 4.75 0.94
N GLY A 73 1.77 3.62 1.53
CA GLY A 73 0.80 2.63 1.98
C GLY A 73 1.37 1.22 2.08
N VAL A 74 0.47 0.25 1.95
CA VAL A 74 0.75 -1.17 2.12
C VAL A 74 0.33 -1.92 0.87
N VAL A 75 1.15 -2.85 0.40
CA VAL A 75 0.85 -3.66 -0.78
C VAL A 75 -0.37 -4.53 -0.49
N LYS A 76 -1.42 -4.38 -1.31
CA LYS A 76 -2.60 -5.24 -1.31
C LYS A 76 -2.44 -6.39 -2.30
N THR A 77 -1.97 -6.08 -3.51
CA THR A 77 -1.67 -7.07 -4.54
C THR A 77 -0.21 -6.92 -4.96
N GLY A 78 0.56 -7.98 -4.72
CA GLY A 78 1.99 -8.05 -5.00
C GLY A 78 2.34 -8.12 -6.49
N GLY A 79 3.64 -8.07 -6.77
CA GLY A 79 4.19 -8.05 -8.12
C GLY A 79 5.72 -8.12 -8.14
N GLY A 80 6.26 -8.71 -9.20
CA GLY A 80 7.69 -8.80 -9.43
C GLY A 80 8.33 -7.45 -9.74
N ILE A 81 9.66 -7.45 -9.87
CA ILE A 81 10.43 -6.25 -10.20
C ILE A 81 9.98 -5.71 -11.57
N GLY A 82 9.69 -4.41 -11.63
CA GLY A 82 9.20 -3.72 -12.83
C GLY A 82 7.73 -3.95 -13.16
N GLN A 83 7.00 -4.73 -12.36
CA GLN A 83 5.56 -4.94 -12.54
C GLN A 83 4.73 -3.94 -11.73
N LEU A 84 3.48 -3.76 -12.13
CA LEU A 84 2.52 -2.99 -11.36
C LEU A 84 2.15 -3.75 -10.08
N VAL A 85 2.09 -3.02 -8.97
CA VAL A 85 1.56 -3.48 -7.68
C VAL A 85 0.39 -2.60 -7.27
N THR A 86 -0.57 -3.19 -6.55
CA THR A 86 -1.71 -2.44 -6.00
C THR A 86 -1.41 -2.14 -4.53
N ILE A 87 -1.49 -0.87 -4.17
CA ILE A 87 -1.15 -0.36 -2.85
C ILE A 87 -2.42 0.21 -2.24
N GLN A 88 -2.74 -0.23 -1.04
CA GLN A 88 -3.79 0.36 -0.23
C GLN A 88 -3.20 1.55 0.57
N THR A 89 -3.80 2.72 0.41
CA THR A 89 -3.30 3.99 0.99
C THR A 89 -4.12 4.45 2.20
N SER A 90 -5.32 3.91 2.39
CA SER A 90 -6.20 4.22 3.53
C SER A 90 -7.02 3.01 3.98
N GLY A 91 -7.76 3.13 5.08
CA GLY A 91 -8.61 2.05 5.60
C GLY A 91 -7.82 1.01 6.42
N ILE A 92 -8.40 -0.18 6.62
CA ILE A 92 -7.76 -1.25 7.39
C ILE A 92 -6.95 -2.13 6.45
N ALA A 93 -5.68 -2.36 6.75
CA ALA A 93 -4.80 -3.23 5.98
C ALA A 93 -4.08 -4.23 6.89
N ASP A 94 -3.71 -5.36 6.30
CA ASP A 94 -2.85 -6.36 6.90
C ASP A 94 -1.38 -5.95 6.68
N ILE A 95 -0.65 -5.66 7.75
CA ILE A 95 0.75 -5.18 7.68
C ILE A 95 1.69 -6.25 8.17
N LYS A 96 2.69 -6.61 7.35
CA LYS A 96 3.77 -7.47 7.79
C LYS A 96 4.69 -6.73 8.75
N MET A 97 4.92 -7.32 9.91
CA MET A 97 5.69 -6.71 10.99
C MET A 97 7.08 -7.32 11.13
N THR A 98 8.02 -6.56 11.68
CA THR A 98 9.31 -7.07 12.16
C THR A 98 9.11 -8.02 13.34
N VAL A 99 10.18 -8.56 13.94
CA VAL A 99 10.09 -9.53 15.05
C VAL A 99 9.64 -8.91 16.38
N PHE A 100 9.69 -7.59 16.52
CA PHE A 100 9.30 -6.89 17.76
C PHE A 100 7.81 -7.08 18.10
N PRO A 101 7.42 -6.95 19.39
CA PRO A 101 6.03 -7.09 19.78
C PRO A 101 5.17 -5.97 19.19
N VAL A 102 3.88 -6.25 19.02
CA VAL A 102 2.87 -5.26 18.64
C VAL A 102 1.73 -5.36 19.63
N ASN A 103 1.31 -4.23 20.18
CA ASN A 103 0.11 -4.12 21.00
C ASN A 103 -0.97 -3.34 20.25
N ILE A 104 -2.22 -3.59 20.62
CA ILE A 104 -3.35 -2.83 20.10
C ILE A 104 -3.17 -1.35 20.47
N GLY A 105 -3.30 -0.46 19.48
CA GLY A 105 -3.15 0.99 19.64
C GLY A 105 -1.74 1.54 19.38
N ASP A 106 -0.74 0.67 19.21
CA ASP A 106 0.63 1.09 18.87
C ASP A 106 0.65 1.85 17.54
N ASN A 107 1.54 2.84 17.46
CA ASN A 107 1.90 3.50 16.20
C ASN A 107 2.75 2.55 15.36
N ILE A 108 2.51 2.54 14.06
CA ILE A 108 3.30 1.75 13.12
C ILE A 108 4.12 2.69 12.23
N TYR A 109 5.42 2.38 12.17
CA TYR A 109 6.46 3.02 11.38
C TYR A 109 7.10 2.01 10.43
N THR A 110 7.94 2.45 9.50
CA THR A 110 8.80 1.53 8.75
C THR A 110 9.79 0.86 9.70
N GLY A 111 10.14 -0.40 9.42
CA GLY A 111 11.04 -1.20 10.23
C GLY A 111 12.45 -1.33 9.64
N ASP A 112 13.30 -2.06 10.35
CA ASP A 112 14.67 -2.43 9.95
C ASP A 112 14.75 -3.54 8.91
N VAL A 113 13.61 -4.13 8.54
CA VAL A 113 13.51 -5.15 7.51
C VAL A 113 12.70 -4.57 6.36
N HIS A 114 13.21 -4.73 5.14
CA HIS A 114 12.54 -4.23 3.95
C HIS A 114 11.09 -4.70 3.87
N GLY A 115 10.19 -3.74 3.69
CA GLY A 115 8.76 -3.98 3.56
C GLY A 115 8.05 -4.30 4.88
N ARG A 116 8.70 -4.17 6.03
CA ARG A 116 8.10 -4.51 7.32
C ARG A 116 7.80 -3.27 8.15
N GLY A 117 6.70 -3.32 8.89
CA GLY A 117 6.34 -2.34 9.90
C GLY A 117 7.04 -2.61 11.24
N TYR A 118 7.31 -1.55 11.98
CA TYR A 118 7.77 -1.55 13.36
C TYR A 118 6.73 -0.84 14.23
N ALA A 119 6.35 -1.47 15.35
CA ALA A 119 5.38 -0.90 16.27
C ALA A 119 6.08 -0.17 17.44
N SER A 120 5.47 0.93 17.89
CA SER A 120 5.90 1.69 19.05
C SER A 120 4.72 2.32 19.77
N SER A 121 4.74 2.27 21.11
CA SER A 121 3.78 2.95 21.96
C SER A 121 4.03 4.47 22.03
N SER A 122 5.21 4.93 21.62
CA SER A 122 5.55 6.35 21.52
C SER A 122 5.08 6.92 20.18
N SER A 123 4.67 8.19 20.18
CA SER A 123 4.21 8.90 18.99
C SER A 123 5.26 9.92 18.54
N TRP A 124 5.74 9.74 17.32
CA TRP A 124 6.61 10.65 16.56
C TRP A 124 5.98 10.91 15.17
N PRO A 125 6.43 11.94 14.44
CA PRO A 125 6.09 12.10 13.03
C PRO A 125 6.36 10.83 12.21
N GLY A 126 5.80 10.70 11.01
CA GLY A 126 6.01 9.52 10.16
C GLY A 126 5.23 8.26 10.56
N THR A 127 4.32 8.33 11.54
CA THR A 127 3.36 7.25 11.79
C THR A 127 2.44 7.11 10.58
N PHE A 128 2.40 5.93 9.96
CA PHE A 128 1.54 5.68 8.81
C PHE A 128 0.34 4.78 9.13
N ALA A 129 0.33 4.11 10.29
CA ALA A 129 -0.80 3.29 10.71
C ALA A 129 -0.91 3.14 12.24
N LYS A 130 -2.07 2.66 12.70
CA LYS A 130 -2.37 2.28 14.08
C LYS A 130 -2.72 0.80 14.17
N ALA A 131 -2.04 0.05 15.03
CA ALA A 131 -2.30 -1.37 15.23
C ALA A 131 -3.70 -1.63 15.81
N LEU A 132 -4.43 -2.58 15.22
CA LEU A 132 -5.74 -3.05 15.69
C LEU A 132 -5.66 -4.45 16.31
N GLU A 133 -4.57 -5.17 16.05
CA GLU A 133 -4.28 -6.49 16.61
C GLU A 133 -2.93 -6.48 17.35
N SER A 134 -2.73 -7.48 18.20
CA SER A 134 -1.47 -7.71 18.88
C SER A 134 -0.70 -8.88 18.27
N LYS A 135 0.61 -8.86 18.45
CA LYS A 135 1.53 -9.92 18.01
C LYS A 135 2.66 -10.08 19.05
N PRO A 136 3.01 -11.31 19.46
CA PRO A 136 4.07 -11.52 20.44
C PRO A 136 5.46 -11.09 19.92
N ASN A 137 6.39 -10.87 20.84
CA ASN A 137 7.80 -10.64 20.51
C ASN A 137 8.45 -11.90 19.89
N ALA A 138 9.50 -11.69 19.09
CA ALA A 138 10.32 -12.71 18.43
C ALA A 138 9.60 -13.58 17.39
N ILE A 139 8.41 -13.18 16.92
CA ILE A 139 7.63 -13.91 15.92
C ILE A 139 7.45 -13.03 14.68
N LEU A 140 7.74 -13.54 13.49
CA LEU A 140 7.32 -12.87 12.25
C LEU A 140 5.82 -13.07 12.05
N GLY A 141 5.13 -12.03 11.59
CA GLY A 141 3.69 -12.12 11.37
C GLY A 141 3.10 -10.87 10.75
N THR A 142 1.80 -10.90 10.59
CA THR A 142 0.99 -9.83 10.02
C THR A 142 0.03 -9.33 11.10
N VAL A 143 -0.24 -8.03 11.11
CA VAL A 143 -1.16 -7.37 12.04
C VAL A 143 -2.14 -6.52 11.25
N LYS A 144 -3.43 -6.59 11.57
CA LYS A 144 -4.39 -5.59 11.07
C LYS A 144 -4.12 -4.23 11.67
N ALA A 145 -4.12 -3.21 10.81
CA ALA A 145 -3.88 -1.83 11.22
C ALA A 145 -4.75 -0.85 10.43
N LEU A 146 -5.12 0.25 11.08
CA LEU A 146 -5.78 1.38 10.44
C LEU A 146 -4.72 2.30 9.83
N LEU A 147 -4.70 2.43 8.51
CA LEU A 147 -3.82 3.33 7.78
C LEU A 147 -4.26 4.79 8.00
N SER A 148 -3.30 5.68 8.24
CA SER A 148 -3.56 7.10 8.53
C SER A 148 -4.07 7.90 7.33
N GLY A 149 -4.05 7.32 6.12
CA GLY A 149 -4.62 7.93 4.92
C GLY A 149 -3.73 9.00 4.27
N GLY A 150 -2.45 9.06 4.63
CA GLY A 150 -1.50 10.00 4.04
C GLY A 150 -1.13 9.60 2.62
N VAL A 151 -1.68 10.30 1.63
CA VAL A 151 -1.02 10.39 0.32
C VAL A 151 0.18 11.32 0.53
N PRO A 152 1.41 10.93 0.15
CA PRO A 152 2.56 11.82 0.29
C PRO A 152 2.29 13.15 -0.42
N GLU A 153 2.64 14.27 0.22
CA GLU A 153 2.57 15.58 -0.43
C GLU A 153 3.47 15.54 -1.68
N VAL A 154 2.86 15.68 -2.86
CA VAL A 154 3.60 15.82 -4.12
C VAL A 154 4.08 17.27 -4.19
N TYR A 155 5.36 17.50 -3.92
CA TYR A 155 6.04 18.79 -4.17
C TYR A 155 6.41 18.94 -5.65
#